data_AF-A0A0D1LYU8-F1
#
_entry.id   AF-A0A0D1LYU8-F1
#
_cell.length_a   1.000
_cell.length_b   1.000
_cell.length_c   1.000
_cell.angle_alpha   90.00
_cell.angle_beta   90.00
_cell.angle_gamma   90.00
#
_symmetry.space_group_name_H-M   'P 1'
#
loop_
_entity.id
_entity.type
_entity.pdbx_description
1 polymer ?
#
loop_
_entity_poly.entity_id
_entity_poly.type
_entity_poly.pdbx_seq_one_letter_code
_entity_poly.pdbx_strand_id
1 'polypeptide(L)'
;MTCELCGRIQQGEWTLSDFFNFHQPQMLSICEVCRQQFTRITGPVCAECGCQSQISPCAECEIWLTAGYPAIHNQALFAYDEQMQQYFKQYKFQGGYHLRDVFQEMLAQRLVKVAPTMIVPIPITAETQNQRGFN
;
A
#
# COMPACT_ATOMS: atom_id res chain seq x y z
N MET A 1 16.88 -13.80 5.24
CA MET A 1 17.00 -12.83 4.13
C MET A 1 17.11 -11.42 4.70
N THR A 2 17.66 -10.45 3.96
CA THR A 2 17.77 -9.05 4.46
C THR A 2 16.49 -8.29 4.18
N CYS A 3 15.96 -7.56 5.17
CA CYS A 3 14.81 -6.67 4.99
C CYS A 3 15.18 -5.49 4.10
N GLU A 4 14.40 -5.21 3.06
CA GLU A 4 14.70 -4.13 2.11
C GLU A 4 14.44 -2.72 2.67
N LEU A 5 13.59 -2.59 3.70
CA LEU A 5 13.33 -1.31 4.34
C LEU A 5 14.38 -0.94 5.40
N CYS A 6 14.77 -1.87 6.27
CA CYS A 6 15.67 -1.59 7.40
C CYS A 6 17.05 -2.24 7.32
N GLY A 7 17.32 -3.09 6.31
CA GLY A 7 18.60 -3.76 6.14
C GLY A 7 18.92 -4.85 7.17
N ARG A 8 18.01 -5.17 8.10
CA ARG A 8 18.25 -6.21 9.10
C ARG A 8 18.11 -7.61 8.50
N ILE A 9 19.00 -8.51 8.89
CA ILE A 9 18.93 -9.92 8.53
C ILE A 9 17.77 -10.56 9.31
N GLN A 10 16.80 -11.08 8.57
CA GLN A 10 15.76 -11.93 9.11
C GLN A 10 16.27 -13.37 9.22
N GLN A 11 16.12 -13.93 10.41
CA GLN A 11 16.23 -15.37 10.63
C GLN A 11 14.85 -15.95 10.36
N GLY A 12 14.73 -16.76 9.30
CA GLY A 12 13.50 -17.50 9.06
C GLY A 12 13.42 -18.64 10.06
N GLU A 13 12.48 -18.58 11.00
CA GLU A 13 12.20 -19.70 11.89
C GLU A 13 11.25 -20.64 11.17
N TRP A 14 11.73 -21.83 10.83
CA TRP A 14 10.89 -22.90 10.31
C TRP A 14 10.15 -23.52 11.49
N THR A 15 8.81 -23.55 11.42
CA THR A 15 8.02 -24.31 12.38
C THR A 15 7.79 -25.73 11.85
N LEU A 16 7.57 -26.70 12.75
CA LEU A 16 7.20 -28.06 12.34
C LEU A 16 5.89 -28.06 11.50
N SER A 17 4.98 -27.13 11.79
CA SER A 17 3.73 -26.94 11.05
C SER A 17 3.95 -26.58 9.57
N ASP A 18 5.01 -25.83 9.24
CA ASP A 18 5.34 -25.48 7.85
C ASP A 18 5.69 -26.74 7.03
N PHE A 19 6.38 -27.70 7.66
CA PHE A 19 6.74 -28.98 7.03
C PHE A 19 5.52 -29.87 6.81
N PHE A 20 4.65 -30.03 7.82
CA PHE A 20 3.47 -30.92 7.72
C PHE A 20 2.38 -30.38 6.79
N ASN A 21 2.25 -29.05 6.68
CA ASN A 21 1.25 -28.45 5.80
C ASN A 21 1.76 -28.22 4.37
N PHE A 22 2.99 -28.64 4.04
CA PHE A 22 3.68 -28.28 2.79
C PHE A 22 3.58 -26.79 2.48
N HIS A 23 3.55 -25.97 3.54
CA HIS A 23 3.35 -24.54 3.45
C HIS A 23 4.72 -23.92 3.22
N GLN A 24 4.93 -23.38 2.02
CA GLN A 24 6.13 -22.59 1.75
C GLN A 24 5.93 -21.22 2.39
N PRO A 25 6.70 -20.85 3.43
CA PRO A 25 6.54 -19.55 4.06
C PRO A 25 6.75 -18.48 2.98
N GLN A 26 5.75 -17.66 2.73
CA GLN A 26 5.94 -16.46 1.92
C GLN A 26 6.88 -15.55 2.70
N MET A 27 8.17 -15.65 2.40
CA MET A 27 9.14 -14.74 2.98
C MET A 27 8.93 -13.39 2.31
N LEU A 28 8.19 -12.52 2.99
CA LEU A 28 8.04 -11.14 2.56
C LEU A 28 9.42 -10.47 2.48
N SER A 29 9.56 -9.60 1.49
CA SER A 29 10.76 -8.80 1.25
C SER A 29 11.09 -7.81 2.38
N ILE A 30 10.15 -7.63 3.31
CA ILE A 30 10.30 -6.79 4.50
C ILE A 30 10.05 -7.59 5.77
N CYS A 31 10.63 -7.17 6.89
CA CYS A 31 10.43 -7.85 8.16
C CYS A 31 9.11 -7.44 8.80
N GLU A 32 8.62 -8.29 9.72
CA GLU A 32 7.36 -8.02 10.43
C GLU A 32 7.39 -6.69 11.18
N VAL A 33 8.55 -6.31 11.75
CA VAL A 33 8.72 -5.00 12.41
C VAL A 33 8.45 -3.86 11.42
N CYS A 34 9.05 -3.88 10.24
CA CYS A 34 8.80 -2.85 9.22
C CYS A 34 7.37 -2.90 8.68
N ARG A 35 6.78 -4.09 8.56
CA ARG A 35 5.39 -4.25 8.14
C ARG A 35 4.42 -3.62 9.14
N GLN A 36 4.69 -3.74 10.44
CA GLN A 36 3.87 -3.16 11.50
C GLN A 36 4.04 -1.64 11.65
N GLN A 37 5.07 -1.05 11.04
CA GLN A 37 5.28 0.40 11.05
C GLN A 37 4.36 1.15 10.07
N PHE A 38 3.66 0.47 9.16
CA PHE A 38 2.69 1.12 8.30
C PHE A 38 1.42 1.50 9.09
N THR A 39 1.11 2.79 9.14
CA THR A 39 -0.06 3.30 9.86
C THR A 39 -1.34 2.97 9.11
N ARG A 40 -2.09 1.96 9.58
CA ARG A 40 -3.43 1.63 9.05
C ARG A 40 -4.44 2.71 9.42
N ILE A 41 -5.31 3.05 8.48
CA ILE A 41 -6.45 3.93 8.73
C ILE A 41 -7.64 3.08 9.19
N THR A 42 -8.02 3.21 10.46
CA THR A 42 -9.12 2.44 11.08
C THR A 42 -10.18 3.32 11.75
N GLY A 43 -9.94 4.62 11.84
CA GLY A 43 -10.85 5.59 12.46
C GLY A 43 -11.72 6.36 11.46
N PRO A 44 -12.34 7.46 11.91
CA PRO A 44 -13.05 8.38 11.04
C PRO A 44 -12.18 8.88 9.89
N VAL A 45 -12.76 8.95 8.69
CA VAL A 45 -12.09 9.40 7.47
C VAL A 45 -12.90 10.47 6.78
N CYS A 46 -12.23 11.30 5.98
CA CYS A 46 -12.87 12.17 5.02
C CYS A 46 -13.55 11.34 3.93
N ALA A 47 -14.82 11.62 3.61
CA ALA A 47 -15.58 10.90 2.58
C ALA A 47 -15.05 11.16 1.15
N GLU A 48 -14.26 12.21 0.96
CA GLU A 48 -13.70 12.60 -0.33
C GLU A 48 -12.33 11.94 -0.58
N CYS A 49 -11.34 12.21 0.25
CA CYS A 49 -9.99 11.70 0.06
C CYS A 49 -9.70 10.37 0.79
N GLY A 50 -10.55 9.95 1.73
CA GLY A 50 -10.34 8.75 2.53
C GLY A 50 -9.24 8.87 3.59
N CYS A 51 -8.57 10.02 3.72
CA CYS A 51 -7.59 10.25 4.78
C CYS A 51 -8.26 10.31 6.15
N GLN A 52 -7.52 9.93 7.20
CA GLN A 52 -7.99 10.01 8.58
C GLN A 52 -8.35 11.45 8.94
N SER A 53 -9.61 11.67 9.30
CA SER A 53 -10.15 12.99 9.61
C SER A 53 -11.42 12.84 10.43
N GLN A 54 -11.60 13.69 11.44
CA GLN A 54 -12.86 13.80 12.19
C GLN A 54 -13.91 14.64 11.46
N ILE A 55 -13.51 15.36 10.42
CA ILE A 55 -14.33 16.28 9.67
C ILE A 55 -14.36 15.84 8.20
N SER A 56 -15.53 15.88 7.59
CA SER A 56 -15.73 15.56 6.18
C SER A 56 -16.68 16.59 5.54
N PRO A 57 -16.27 17.27 4.44
CA PRO A 57 -14.95 17.23 3.83
C PRO A 57 -13.85 17.72 4.77
N CYS A 58 -12.63 17.17 4.68
CA CYS A 58 -11.49 17.74 5.40
C CYS A 58 -11.09 19.08 4.75
N ALA A 59 -10.31 19.89 5.45
CA ALA A 59 -9.91 21.24 4.99
C ALA A 59 -9.30 21.26 3.59
N GLU A 60 -8.44 20.28 3.25
CA GLU A 60 -7.88 20.17 1.91
C GLU A 60 -8.95 19.89 0.85
N CYS A 61 -9.82 18.92 1.12
CA CYS A 61 -10.91 18.58 0.19
C CYS A 61 -11.87 19.75 0.00
N GLU A 62 -12.15 20.52 1.06
CA GLU A 62 -12.97 21.73 0.98
C GLU A 62 -12.37 22.78 0.05
N ILE A 63 -11.04 22.98 0.10
CA ILE A 63 -10.33 23.88 -0.82
C ILE A 63 -10.52 23.43 -2.27
N TRP A 64 -10.31 22.14 -2.57
CA TRP A 64 -10.45 21.61 -3.92
C TRP A 64 -11.89 21.70 -4.45
N LEU A 65 -12.87 21.33 -3.63
CA LEU A 65 -14.28 21.42 -3.99
C LEU A 65 -14.70 22.87 -4.25
N THR A 66 -14.25 23.81 -3.41
CA THR A 66 -14.54 25.24 -3.58
C THR A 66 -13.90 25.82 -4.84
N ALA A 67 -12.72 25.30 -5.23
CA ALA A 67 -12.05 25.64 -6.48
C ALA A 67 -12.71 25.01 -7.74
N GLY A 68 -13.79 24.24 -7.57
CA GLY A 68 -14.56 23.65 -8.67
C GLY A 68 -14.06 22.29 -9.15
N TYR A 69 -13.16 21.64 -8.41
CA TYR A 69 -12.72 20.28 -8.72
C TYR A 69 -13.79 19.25 -8.33
N PRO A 70 -13.91 18.14 -9.07
CA PRO A 70 -14.88 17.11 -8.77
C PRO A 70 -14.55 16.35 -7.48
N ALA A 71 -15.59 15.82 -6.84
CA ALA A 71 -15.48 14.83 -5.77
C ALA A 71 -14.71 13.59 -6.25
N ILE A 72 -13.82 13.07 -5.42
CA ILE A 72 -12.85 12.02 -5.80
C ILE A 72 -13.21 10.64 -5.22
N HIS A 73 -14.04 10.60 -4.17
CA HIS A 73 -14.50 9.39 -3.47
C HIS A 73 -13.44 8.28 -3.36
N ASN A 74 -12.35 8.57 -2.65
CA ASN A 74 -11.25 7.66 -2.42
C ASN A 74 -11.38 6.87 -1.11
N GLN A 75 -10.73 5.71 -1.05
CA GLN A 75 -10.64 4.88 0.16
C GLN A 75 -9.18 4.55 0.46
N ALA A 76 -8.56 5.34 1.33
CA ALA A 76 -7.20 5.07 1.78
C ALA A 76 -7.17 3.96 2.85
N LEU A 77 -6.26 3.00 2.69
CA LEU A 77 -6.07 1.89 3.65
C LEU A 77 -5.00 2.21 4.71
N PHE A 78 -4.05 3.08 4.34
CA PHE A 78 -2.91 3.46 5.14
C PHE A 78 -2.65 4.96 5.02
N ALA A 79 -2.07 5.56 6.05
CA ALA A 79 -1.62 6.94 6.00
C ALA A 79 -0.39 7.07 5.08
N TYR A 80 -0.27 8.24 4.43
CA TYR A 80 0.90 8.59 3.63
C TYR A 80 1.97 9.29 4.47
N ASP A 81 2.45 8.59 5.49
CA ASP A 81 3.50 9.07 6.40
C ASP A 81 4.92 8.78 5.86
N GLU A 82 5.94 9.08 6.65
CA GLU A 82 7.35 8.84 6.29
C GLU A 82 7.62 7.38 5.90
N GLN A 83 7.02 6.42 6.62
CA GLN A 83 7.22 5.01 6.36
C GLN A 83 6.63 4.59 5.01
N MET A 84 5.42 5.07 4.70
CA MET A 84 4.77 4.85 3.41
C MET A 84 5.53 5.55 2.26
N GLN A 85 6.06 6.75 2.48
CA GLN A 85 6.89 7.46 1.52
C GLN A 85 8.18 6.70 1.20
N GLN A 86 8.86 6.17 2.23
CA GLN A 86 10.06 5.36 2.03
C GLN A 86 9.74 4.09 1.23
N TYR A 87 8.64 3.41 1.55
CA TYR A 87 8.18 2.26 0.77
C TYR A 87 7.97 2.62 -0.70
N PHE A 88 7.21 3.69 -1.01
CA PHE A 88 6.97 4.07 -2.39
C PHE A 88 8.23 4.51 -3.13
N LYS A 89 9.21 5.08 -2.42
CA LYS A 89 10.52 5.39 -3.02
C LYS A 89 11.24 4.13 -3.49
N GLN A 90 11.27 3.09 -2.65
CA GLN A 90 11.88 1.81 -3.00
C GLN A 90 11.08 1.11 -4.11
N TYR A 91 9.76 1.02 -3.94
CA TYR A 91 8.84 0.38 -4.87
C TYR A 91 8.91 1.02 -6.25
N LYS A 92 8.75 2.35 -6.38
CA LYS A 92 8.65 3.02 -7.69
C LYS A 92 9.99 3.30 -8.36
N PHE A 93 11.01 3.71 -7.59
CA PHE A 93 12.21 4.34 -8.16
C PHE A 93 13.49 3.52 -7.98
N GLN A 94 13.46 2.44 -7.19
CA GLN A 94 14.65 1.61 -6.92
C GLN A 94 14.47 0.17 -7.40
N GLY A 95 13.55 -0.05 -8.35
CA GLY A 95 13.30 -1.37 -8.93
C GLY A 95 12.56 -2.35 -8.01
N GLY A 96 12.00 -1.88 -6.90
CA GLY A 96 11.34 -2.70 -5.89
C GLY A 96 9.95 -3.23 -6.29
N TYR A 97 9.74 -3.65 -7.53
CA TYR A 97 8.42 -4.06 -8.03
C TYR A 97 7.81 -5.23 -7.24
N HIS A 98 8.64 -6.14 -6.74
CA HIS A 98 8.23 -7.26 -5.89
C HIS A 98 7.70 -6.81 -4.52
N LEU A 99 7.99 -5.59 -4.07
CA LEU A 99 7.43 -5.03 -2.84
C LEU A 99 5.90 -4.90 -2.88
N ARG A 100 5.26 -5.01 -4.05
CA ARG A 100 3.79 -5.10 -4.18
C ARG A 100 3.18 -6.20 -3.30
N ASP A 101 3.94 -7.28 -3.07
CA ASP A 101 3.47 -8.44 -2.31
C ASP A 101 3.23 -8.07 -0.83
N VAL A 102 3.86 -7.00 -0.33
CA VAL A 102 3.66 -6.45 1.03
C VAL A 102 2.19 -6.10 1.30
N PHE A 103 1.49 -5.57 0.30
CA PHE A 103 0.10 -5.10 0.44
C PHE A 103 -0.90 -5.95 -0.35
N GLN A 104 -0.44 -6.95 -1.10
CA GLN A 104 -1.28 -7.77 -1.98
C GLN A 104 -2.47 -8.39 -1.23
N GLU A 105 -2.22 -9.03 -0.09
CA GLU A 105 -3.28 -9.67 0.70
C GLU A 105 -4.34 -8.66 1.18
N MET A 106 -3.89 -7.51 1.68
CA MET A 106 -4.82 -6.48 2.17
C MET A 106 -5.66 -5.87 1.05
N LEU A 107 -5.05 -5.61 -0.11
CA LEU A 107 -5.76 -5.12 -1.28
C LEU A 107 -6.77 -6.16 -1.78
N ALA A 108 -6.39 -7.44 -1.86
CA ALA A 108 -7.29 -8.52 -2.24
C ALA A 108 -8.50 -8.60 -1.31
N GLN A 109 -8.28 -8.58 0.02
CA GLN A 109 -9.36 -8.55 1.01
C GLN A 109 -10.26 -7.32 0.86
N ARG A 110 -9.69 -6.15 0.53
CA ARG A 110 -10.48 -4.94 0.30
C ARG A 110 -11.34 -5.07 -0.95
N LEU A 111 -10.79 -5.58 -2.06
CA LEU A 111 -11.49 -5.77 -3.32
C LEU A 111 -12.65 -6.74 -3.19
N VAL A 112 -12.51 -7.82 -2.40
CA VAL A 112 -13.63 -8.72 -2.09
C VAL A 112 -14.77 -7.96 -1.41
N LYS A 113 -14.48 -7.06 -0.47
CA LYS A 113 -15.49 -6.25 0.23
C LYS A 113 -16.10 -5.16 -0.64
N VAL A 114 -15.31 -4.54 -1.53
CA VAL A 114 -15.81 -3.53 -2.48
C VAL A 114 -16.65 -4.19 -3.57
N ALA A 115 -16.31 -5.41 -3.96
CA ALA A 115 -16.91 -6.15 -5.06
C ALA A 115 -17.05 -5.30 -6.33
N PRO A 116 -15.96 -4.71 -6.85
CA PRO A 116 -16.04 -3.85 -8.02
C PRO A 116 -16.42 -4.67 -9.26
N THR A 117 -17.20 -4.06 -10.15
CA THR A 117 -17.56 -4.66 -11.45
C THR A 117 -16.40 -4.65 -12.44
N MET A 118 -15.47 -3.70 -12.30
CA MET A 118 -14.31 -3.54 -13.18
C MET A 118 -13.15 -2.91 -12.41
N ILE A 119 -11.92 -3.31 -12.77
CA ILE A 119 -10.69 -2.67 -12.30
C ILE A 119 -10.05 -1.97 -13.49
N VAL A 120 -9.84 -0.66 -13.38
CA VAL A 120 -9.21 0.16 -14.42
C VAL A 120 -7.84 0.62 -13.92
N PRO A 121 -6.72 0.17 -14.52
CA PRO A 121 -5.40 0.64 -14.14
C PRO A 121 -5.20 2.09 -14.60
N ILE A 122 -4.52 2.89 -13.79
CA ILE A 122 -4.12 4.26 -14.18
C ILE A 122 -2.99 4.14 -15.20
N PRO A 123 -3.14 4.68 -16.42
CA PRO A 123 -2.10 4.61 -17.44
C PRO A 123 -0.84 5.37 -17.00
N ILE A 124 0.30 4.94 -17.52
CA ILE A 124 1.57 5.65 -17.37
C ILE A 124 2.07 6.16 -18.71
N THR A 125 2.91 7.19 -18.67
CA THR A 125 3.49 7.77 -19.88
C THR A 125 4.49 6.79 -20.50
N ALA A 126 4.78 6.94 -21.80
CA ALA A 126 5.78 6.12 -22.50
C ALA A 126 7.16 6.22 -21.85
N GLU A 127 7.54 7.41 -21.36
CA GLU A 127 8.78 7.65 -20.63
C GLU A 127 8.80 6.84 -19.33
N THR A 128 7.71 6.87 -18.56
CA THR A 128 7.59 6.09 -17.31
C THR A 128 7.64 4.59 -17.58
N GLN A 129 6.98 4.14 -18.66
CA GLN A 129 7.00 2.73 -19.08
C GLN A 129 8.42 2.28 -19.45
N ASN A 130 9.16 3.09 -20.21
CA ASN A 130 10.52 2.77 -20.63
C ASN A 130 11.53 2.81 -19.48
N GLN A 131 11.36 3.73 -18.52
CA GLN A 131 12.29 3.89 -17.40
C GLN A 131 12.08 2.84 -16.31
N ARG A 132 10.83 2.55 -15.93
CA ARG A 132 10.52 1.66 -14.80
C ARG A 132 9.43 0.62 -15.04
N GLY A 133 8.63 0.72 -16.10
CA GLY A 133 7.70 -0.33 -16.53
C GLY A 133 6.38 -0.47 -15.77
N PHE A 134 6.21 0.22 -14.63
CA PHE A 134 4.99 0.21 -13.82
C PHE A 134 4.77 1.56 -13.13
N ASN A 135 3.60 1.74 -12.50
CA ASN A 135 3.28 2.90 -11.65
C ASN A 135 3.56 2.67 -10.17
#